data_AF-A6UWD4-F1
#
_entry.id   AF-A6UWD4-F1
#
_cell.length_a   1.000
_cell.length_b   1.000
_cell.length_c   1.000
_cell.angle_alpha   90.00
_cell.angle_beta   90.00
_cell.angle_gamma   90.00
#
_symmetry.space_group_name_H-M   'P 1'
#
loop_
_entity.id
_entity.type
_entity.pdbx_description
1 polymer ?
#
loop_
_entity_poly.entity_id
_entity_poly.type
_entity_poly.pdbx_seq_one_letter_code
_entity_poly.pdbx_strand_id
1 'polypeptide(L)' 'MSNLTDYEIQRRRELTQKLYDNTITPSEAQELTEILEKEKKIAEERDEVLALVGIVLLLGMAAYFLSKK' A
#
# COMPACT_ATOMS: atom_id res chain seq x y z
N MET A 1 -18.24 -7.54 -4.98
CA MET A 1 -17.47 -6.62 -5.84
C MET A 1 -16.28 -6.15 -5.02
N SER A 2 -15.18 -6.91 -5.01
CA SER A 2 -14.00 -6.62 -4.18
C SER A 2 -12.85 -6.21 -5.11
N ASN A 3 -12.85 -4.95 -5.55
CA ASN A 3 -11.80 -4.34 -6.35
C ASN A 3 -11.53 -2.94 -5.79
N LEU A 4 -10.27 -2.49 -5.86
CA LEU A 4 -9.98 -1.08 -5.67
C LEU A 4 -10.68 -0.23 -6.72
N THR A 5 -11.05 0.99 -6.34
CA THR A 5 -11.50 2.02 -7.28
C THR A 5 -10.33 2.55 -8.13
N ASP A 6 -10.62 3.13 -9.29
CA ASP A 6 -9.60 3.77 -10.15
C ASP A 6 -8.82 4.86 -9.41
N TYR A 7 -9.51 5.61 -8.54
CA TYR A 7 -8.90 6.59 -7.66
C TYR A 7 -7.89 5.93 -6.70
N GLU A 8 -8.26 4.86 -6.01
CA GLU A 8 -7.36 4.16 -5.08
C GLU A 8 -6.15 3.55 -5.80
N ILE A 9 -6.34 3.02 -7.01
CA ILE A 9 -5.25 2.48 -7.83
C ILE A 9 -4.26 3.59 -8.20
N GLN A 10 -4.76 4.74 -8.66
CA GLN A 10 -3.93 5.89 -8.99
C GLN A 10 -3.22 6.43 -7.75
N ARG A 11 -3.95 6.55 -6.65
CA ARG A 11 -3.44 7.07 -5.38
C ARG A 11 -2.35 6.18 -4.79
N ARG A 12 -2.54 4.86 -4.80
CA ARG A 12 -1.52 3.88 -4.39
C ARG A 12 -0.22 4.06 -5.19
N ARG A 13 -0.31 4.24 -6.51
CA ARG A 13 0.87 4.45 -7.37
C ARG A 13 1.59 5.74 -7.03
N GLU A 14 0.85 6.84 -6.85
CA GLU A 14 1.41 8.13 -6.43
C GLU A 14 2.13 8.02 -5.09
N LEU A 15 1.49 7.41 -4.09
CA LEU A 15 2.04 7.25 -2.75
C LEU A 15 3.25 6.29 -2.73
N THR A 16 3.20 5.23 -3.53
CA THR A 16 4.34 4.30 -3.70
C THR A 16 5.54 5.01 -4.33
N GLN A 17 5.29 5.88 -5.33
CA GLN A 17 6.35 6.69 -5.92
C GLN A 17 6.94 7.66 -4.89
N LYS A 18 6.11 8.33 -4.09
CA LYS A 18 6.57 9.19 -2.98
C LYS A 18 7.37 8.42 -1.93
N LEU A 19 6.98 7.18 -1.63
CA LEU A 19 7.72 6.30 -0.71
C LEU A 19 9.09 5.96 -1.29
N TYR A 20 9.17 5.64 -2.57
CA TYR A 20 10.43 5.36 -3.28
C TYR A 20 11.34 6.60 -3.32
N ASP A 21 10.76 7.77 -3.61
CA ASP A 21 11.46 9.05 -3.65
C ASP A 21 11.79 9.59 -2.23
N ASN A 22 11.41 8.88 -1.16
CA ASN A 22 11.54 9.29 0.24
C ASN A 22 10.90 10.67 0.54
N THR A 23 9.89 11.07 -0.24
CA THR A 23 9.15 12.33 -0.09
C THR A 23 7.80 12.16 0.61
N ILE A 24 7.42 10.91 0.90
CA ILE A 24 6.14 10.60 1.53
C ILE A 24 6.04 11.21 2.94
N THR A 25 4.87 11.77 3.26
CA THR A 25 4.56 12.25 4.62
C THR A 25 3.98 11.13 5.49
N PRO A 26 3.99 11.26 6.83
CA PRO A 26 3.37 10.25 7.71
C PRO A 26 1.88 10.00 7.40
N SER A 27 1.12 11.06 7.13
CA SER A 27 -0.29 10.94 6.73
C SER A 27 -0.47 10.19 5.40
N GLU A 28 0.42 10.43 4.44
CA GLU A 28 0.41 9.74 3.15
C GLU A 28 0.86 8.28 3.25
N ALA A 29 1.80 7.97 4.15
CA ALA A 29 2.21 6.61 4.44
C ALA A 29 1.09 5.82 5.13
N GLN A 30 0.31 6.49 5.99
CA GLN A 30 -0.90 5.91 6.56
C GLN A 30 -1.97 5.67 5.48
N GLU A 31 -2.21 6.63 4.58
CA GLU A 31 -3.14 6.46 3.45
C GLU A 31 -2.72 5.29 2.54
N LEU A 32 -1.41 5.18 2.25
CA LEU A 32 -0.86 4.05 1.49
C LEU A 32 -1.12 2.72 2.20
N THR A 33 -0.95 2.69 3.52
CA THR A 33 -1.19 1.52 4.36
C THR A 33 -2.65 1.07 4.28
N GLU A 34 -3.60 2.01 4.39
CA GLU A 34 -5.03 1.72 4.29
C GLU A 34 -5.41 1.15 2.92
N ILE A 35 -4.85 1.69 1.83
CA ILE A 35 -5.09 1.17 0.48
C ILE A 35 -4.50 -0.23 0.32
N LEU A 36 -3.28 -0.45 0.81
CA LEU A 36 -2.61 -1.75 0.76
C LEU A 36 -3.33 -2.81 1.61
N GLU A 37 -3.91 -2.44 2.76
CA GLU A 37 -4.74 -3.36 3.55
C GLU A 37 -6.01 -3.79 2.82
N LYS A 38 -6.63 -2.89 2.04
CA LYS A 38 -7.74 -3.25 1.16
C LYS A 38 -7.28 -4.20 0.05
N GLU A 39 -6.15 -3.92 -0.61
CA GLU A 39 -5.57 -4.84 -1.61
C GLU A 39 -5.25 -6.20 -1.00
N LYS A 40 -4.74 -6.23 0.23
CA LYS A 40 -4.42 -7.46 0.96
C LYS A 40 -5.67 -8.32 1.12
N LYS A 41 -6.78 -7.76 1.60
CA LYS A 41 -8.05 -8.50 1.75
C LYS A 41 -8.55 -9.04 0.41
N ILE A 42 -8.43 -8.26 -0.66
CA ILE A 42 -8.82 -8.70 -2.02
C ILE A 42 -7.94 -9.85 -2.50
N ALA A 43 -6.62 -9.78 -2.28
CA ALA A 43 -5.69 -10.83 -2.66
C ALA A 43 -5.84 -12.10 -1.80
N GLU A 44 -6.18 -11.97 -0.51
CA GLU A 44 -6.59 -13.07 0.37
C GLU A 44 -7.86 -13.76 -0.15
N GLU A 45 -8.87 -12.99 -0.56
CA GLU A 45 -10.10 -13.52 -1.15
C GLU A 45 -9.88 -14.26 -2.49
N ARG A 46 -8.77 -13.97 -3.18
CA ARG A 46 -8.43 -14.52 -4.51
C ARG A 46 -7.33 -15.58 -4.48
N ASP A 47 -6.80 -15.91 -3.31
CA ASP A 47 -5.67 -16.82 -3.14
C ASP A 47 -4.41 -16.40 -3.95
N GLU A 48 -4.25 -15.09 -4.16
CA GLU A 48 -3.14 -14.51 -4.92
C GLU A 48 -1.91 -14.30 -4.02
N VAL A 49 -1.26 -15.41 -3.64
CA VAL A 49 -0.11 -15.44 -2.72
C VAL A 49 1.03 -14.50 -3.16
N LEU A 50 1.30 -14.39 -4.46
CA LEU A 50 2.35 -13.52 -4.97
C LEU A 50 2.03 -12.04 -4.76
N ALA A 51 0.77 -11.64 -4.95
CA ALA A 51 0.32 -10.28 -4.70
C ALA A 51 0.40 -9.94 -3.21
N LEU A 52 0.03 -10.89 -2.35
CA LEU A 52 0.13 -10.73 -0.89
C LEU A 52 1.57 -10.47 -0.42
N VAL A 53 2.55 -11.19 -0.97
CA VAL A 53 3.96 -10.95 -0.64
C VAL A 53 4.39 -9.53 -1.01
N GLY A 54 4.01 -9.05 -2.20
CA GLY A 54 4.32 -7.68 -2.63
C GLY A 54 3.67 -6.62 -1.73
N ILE A 55 2.42 -6.84 -1.34
CA ILE A 55 1.67 -5.93 -0.45
C ILE A 55 2.31 -5.89 0.94
N VAL A 56 2.68 -7.03 1.51
CA VAL A 56 3.33 -7.10 2.83
C VAL A 56 4.70 -6.41 2.81
N LEU A 57 5.46 -6.52 1.72
CA LEU A 57 6.73 -5.79 1.57
C LEU A 57 6.52 -4.27 1.55
N LEU A 58 5.53 -3.79 0.77
CA LEU A 58 5.21 -2.36 0.73
C LEU A 58 4.70 -1.84 2.08
N LEU A 59 3.89 -2.62 2.79
CA LEU A 59 3.45 -2.32 4.16
C LEU A 59 4.64 -2.23 5.12
N GLY A 60 5.59 -3.16 5.04
CA GLY A 60 6.81 -3.12 5.85
C GLY A 60 7.65 -1.88 5.58
N MET A 61 7.78 -1.45 4.32
CA MET A 61 8.49 -0.22 3.95
C MET A 61 7.77 1.03 4.46
N ALA A 62 6.44 1.11 4.30
CA ALA A 62 5.65 2.22 4.81
C ALA A 62 5.71 2.30 6.35
N ALA A 63 5.61 1.17 7.05
CA ALA A 63 5.72 1.08 8.50
C ALA A 63 7.12 1.45 9.00
N TYR A 64 8.17 1.01 8.32
CA TYR A 64 9.55 1.40 8.63
C TYR A 64 9.74 2.93 8.50
N PHE A 65 9.17 3.52 7.45
CA PHE A 65 9.20 4.98 7.27
C PHE A 65 8.47 5.71 8.40
N LEU A 66 7.29 5.22 8.79
CA LEU A 66 6.54 5.75 9.94
C LEU A 66 7.30 5.61 11.27
N SER A 67 8.03 4.52 11.46
CA SER A 67 8.80 4.26 12.69
C SER A 67 10.11 5.05 12.79
N LYS A 68 10.60 5.64 11.70
CA LYS A 68 11.88 6.35 11.66
C LYS A 68 11.77 7.84 12.02
N LYS A 69 10.55 8.35 12.21
CA LYS A 69 10.25 9.76 12.56
C LYS A 69 9.80 9.87 14.01
#